data_AF-N9QGA9-F1
#
_entry.id   AF-N9QGA9-F1
#
_cell.length_a   1.000
_cell.length_b   1.000
_cell.length_c   1.000
_cell.angle_alpha   90.00
_cell.angle_beta   90.00
_cell.angle_gamma   90.00
#
_symmetry.space_group_name_H-M   'P 1'
#
loop_
_entity.id
_entity.type
_entity.pdbx_description
1 polymer ?
#
loop_
_entity_poly.entity_id
_entity_poly.type
_entity_poly.pdbx_seq_one_letter_code
_entity_poly.pdbx_strand_id
1 'polypeptide(L)'
;MFVRTMLAVSLGCIFAGQVFAASTAEQPLKPQVVTDVAVQDPIDPLATEASAAQAAPAEAQITAQEQQDLKQASEALNKLQDTEEQTASIGAAPNTKAPTNSAATKASWTLDGLNNAQWYENIGAGQFPVYARAHVMLNNAHASPGAIDGTSGKNTLKAIASFQQMNGIKPTGVLTQETWDKLVARQGSKPTFVEYTITEKDLAGPFAKSIPSDYALQAKMKGLYYTRVSEMLSEKFHMDENFLKKLNPNANFNKVGEKLLVSNVRNDLPEGIHLIVAHKGAKQLYLFNSKNQMIASFPATIGSADTPSPTGTYKVTGVAPNPWYSYSPSNFVQGKNLKPLSLPPGPNGPVGNIWIGLSKKSFGIHGTPNPSSISKTASHGCIRLTNWDANDLGRKVKSGVTVRFLE
;
A
#
# COMPACT_ATOMS: atom_id res chain seq x y z
N MET A 1 65.22 -36.34 -27.82
CA MET A 1 65.15 -35.06 -28.57
C MET A 1 65.17 -33.92 -27.56
N PHE A 2 66.35 -33.33 -27.38
CA PHE A 2 66.57 -32.03 -26.74
C PHE A 2 66.04 -30.91 -27.65
N VAL A 3 65.70 -29.75 -27.08
CA VAL A 3 65.93 -28.34 -27.55
C VAL A 3 65.00 -27.46 -26.67
N ARG A 4 65.51 -26.86 -25.59
CA ARG A 4 66.19 -25.55 -25.44
C ARG A 4 65.25 -24.37 -25.19
N THR A 5 65.40 -23.85 -23.99
CA THR A 5 65.30 -22.46 -23.53
C THR A 5 65.81 -21.44 -24.56
N MET A 6 65.09 -20.31 -24.71
CA MET A 6 65.73 -19.00 -24.87
C MET A 6 64.89 -17.86 -24.30
N LEU A 7 65.64 -16.94 -23.71
CA LEU A 7 65.29 -15.79 -22.88
C LEU A 7 65.77 -14.54 -23.65
N ALA A 8 64.97 -13.47 -23.71
CA ALA A 8 65.39 -12.06 -23.91
C ALA A 8 64.13 -11.19 -23.76
N VAL A 9 63.89 -10.39 -22.71
CA VAL A 9 64.60 -9.23 -22.12
C VAL A 9 64.25 -7.89 -22.79
N SER A 10 63.96 -6.91 -21.91
CA SER A 10 63.95 -5.44 -22.08
C SER A 10 62.56 -4.81 -22.27
N LEU A 11 62.17 -3.70 -21.64
CA LEU A 11 62.79 -2.79 -20.64
C LEU A 11 61.74 -1.76 -20.19
N GLY A 12 61.80 -1.30 -18.92
CA GLY A 12 61.37 0.03 -18.42
C GLY A 12 59.86 0.36 -18.46
N CYS A 13 59.25 1.07 -17.50
CA CYS A 13 59.77 2.03 -16.54
C CYS A 13 58.94 2.05 -15.24
N ILE A 14 59.67 2.28 -14.16
CA ILE A 14 59.23 2.58 -12.80
C ILE A 14 58.70 4.03 -12.75
N PHE A 15 57.57 4.28 -12.07
CA PHE A 15 57.31 5.48 -11.25
C PHE A 15 56.23 5.09 -10.22
N ALA A 16 56.64 4.83 -8.97
CA ALA A 16 56.63 5.79 -7.86
C ALA A 16 55.21 6.17 -7.42
N GLY A 17 54.76 5.53 -6.32
CA GLY A 17 53.58 5.96 -5.60
C GLY A 17 53.84 7.30 -4.91
N GLN A 18 52.83 8.17 -4.92
CA GLN A 18 52.65 9.21 -3.92
C GLN A 18 51.19 9.27 -3.50
N VAL A 19 51.00 9.04 -2.20
CA VAL A 19 49.80 9.39 -1.46
C VAL A 19 49.84 10.91 -1.29
N PHE A 20 48.86 11.61 -1.85
CA PHE A 20 48.56 12.98 -1.45
C PHE A 20 47.17 13.02 -0.83
N ALA A 21 47.16 13.30 0.46
CA ALA A 21 45.98 13.77 1.19
C ALA A 21 45.51 15.09 0.57
N ALA A 22 44.26 15.14 0.14
CA ALA A 22 43.62 16.39 -0.26
C ALA A 22 42.90 17.01 0.95
N SER A 23 43.52 18.09 1.42
CA SER A 23 43.00 19.24 2.17
C SER A 23 41.49 19.28 2.45
N THR A 24 41.17 19.42 3.75
CA THR A 24 39.98 20.12 4.25
C THR A 24 40.03 21.58 3.78
N ALA A 25 39.16 21.92 2.85
CA ALA A 25 38.81 23.30 2.52
C ALA A 25 37.28 23.43 2.57
N GLU A 26 36.79 24.10 3.61
CA GLU A 26 35.44 24.64 3.67
C GLU A 26 35.24 25.66 2.55
N GLN A 27 34.14 25.54 1.79
CA GLN A 27 33.64 26.56 0.85
C GLN A 27 32.14 26.30 0.53
N PRO A 28 31.36 27.33 0.17
CA PRO A 28 30.52 28.06 1.12
C PRO A 28 29.02 27.75 0.99
N LEU A 29 28.27 28.10 2.04
CA LEU A 29 26.81 28.09 2.12
C LEU A 29 26.20 29.12 1.15
N LYS A 30 25.85 28.70 -0.08
CA LYS A 30 24.76 29.26 -0.91
C LYS A 30 24.65 28.48 -2.25
N PRO A 31 23.64 27.62 -2.44
CA PRO A 31 23.41 26.99 -3.74
C PRO A 31 22.85 28.00 -4.75
N GLN A 32 23.49 28.13 -5.91
CA GLN A 32 22.90 28.76 -7.10
C GLN A 32 22.00 27.76 -7.82
N VAL A 33 20.80 28.21 -8.18
CA VAL A 33 19.88 27.47 -9.05
C VAL A 33 20.50 27.39 -10.45
N VAL A 34 20.83 26.19 -10.90
CA VAL A 34 21.21 25.94 -12.30
C VAL A 34 19.92 25.67 -13.07
N THR A 35 19.55 26.60 -13.94
CA THR A 35 18.40 26.48 -14.85
C THR A 35 18.76 25.68 -16.10
N ASP A 36 17.82 24.82 -16.50
CA ASP A 36 17.56 24.28 -17.83
C ASP A 36 18.66 23.50 -18.56
N VAL A 37 18.72 22.20 -18.26
CA VAL A 37 18.77 21.18 -19.31
C VAL A 37 17.75 20.10 -18.93
N ALA A 38 16.72 19.92 -19.76
CA ALA A 38 15.80 18.80 -19.65
C ALA A 38 16.58 17.50 -19.90
N VAL A 39 16.97 16.82 -18.83
CA VAL A 39 17.46 15.45 -18.91
C VAL A 39 16.24 14.57 -19.18
N GLN A 40 16.21 13.93 -20.35
CA GLN A 40 15.21 12.91 -20.68
C GLN A 40 15.19 11.84 -19.60
N ASP A 41 13.99 11.50 -19.10
CA ASP A 41 13.75 10.39 -18.20
C ASP A 41 14.39 9.13 -18.79
N PRO A 42 15.41 8.52 -18.16
CA PRO A 42 16.15 7.44 -18.80
C PRO A 42 15.31 6.20 -19.09
N ILE A 43 14.18 6.01 -18.41
CA ILE A 43 13.14 5.01 -18.69
C ILE A 43 11.82 5.53 -18.06
N ASP A 44 10.90 6.08 -18.84
CA ASP A 44 9.50 6.23 -18.43
C ASP A 44 8.75 4.95 -18.84
N PRO A 45 8.33 4.08 -17.90
CA PRO A 45 7.68 2.81 -18.21
C PRO A 45 6.31 2.99 -18.89
N LEU A 46 5.78 4.21 -18.97
CA LEU A 46 4.54 4.57 -19.63
C LEU A 46 4.73 5.62 -20.74
N ALA A 47 5.97 5.94 -21.14
CA ALA A 47 6.21 6.87 -22.25
C ALA A 47 5.85 6.22 -23.59
N THR A 48 4.58 6.34 -23.94
CA THR A 48 4.14 6.40 -25.34
C THR A 48 3.87 7.86 -25.67
N GLU A 49 4.34 8.32 -26.84
CA GLU A 49 4.04 9.66 -27.33
C GLU A 49 2.52 9.85 -27.34
N ALA A 50 2.04 10.79 -26.54
CA ALA A 50 0.66 11.25 -26.57
C ALA A 50 0.44 12.03 -27.88
N SER A 51 0.21 11.30 -28.97
CA SER A 51 -0.31 11.85 -30.22
C SER A 51 -1.83 11.66 -30.29
N ALA A 52 -2.51 12.69 -30.78
CA ALA A 52 -3.95 12.87 -30.93
C ALA A 52 -4.74 13.23 -29.64
N ALA A 53 -4.74 14.53 -29.34
CA ALA A 53 -5.89 15.17 -28.72
C ALA A 53 -7.10 15.03 -29.66
N GLN A 54 -8.04 14.16 -29.30
CA GLN A 54 -9.39 14.12 -29.87
C GLN A 54 -10.40 14.43 -28.76
N ALA A 55 -11.42 15.18 -29.13
CA ALA A 55 -12.38 15.91 -28.29
C ALA A 55 -12.66 15.28 -26.92
N ALA A 56 -12.57 16.10 -25.88
CA ALA A 56 -12.91 15.73 -24.51
C ALA A 56 -14.34 15.12 -24.48
N PRO A 57 -14.51 13.83 -24.16
CA PRO A 57 -15.82 13.35 -23.78
C PRO A 57 -16.24 14.12 -22.53
N ALA A 58 -17.53 14.47 -22.42
CA ALA A 58 -18.10 15.18 -21.27
C ALA A 58 -17.43 14.69 -19.99
N GLU A 59 -16.80 15.61 -19.24
CA GLU A 59 -16.06 15.27 -18.04
C GLU A 59 -16.94 14.38 -17.16
N ALA A 60 -16.43 13.22 -16.75
CA ALA A 60 -17.11 12.39 -15.76
C ALA A 60 -17.16 13.22 -14.46
N GLN A 61 -18.28 13.89 -14.23
CA GLN A 61 -18.49 14.75 -13.07
C GLN A 61 -19.21 13.94 -12.00
N ILE A 62 -18.68 13.96 -10.77
CA ILE A 62 -19.50 13.67 -9.59
C ILE A 62 -20.56 14.74 -9.48
N THR A 63 -21.79 14.35 -9.13
CA THR A 63 -22.87 15.29 -8.86
C THR A 63 -22.51 16.18 -7.66
N ALA A 64 -23.15 17.34 -7.55
CA ALA A 64 -22.98 18.22 -6.38
C ALA A 64 -23.34 17.49 -5.07
N GLN A 65 -24.36 16.61 -5.11
CA GLN A 65 -24.74 15.78 -3.97
C GLN A 65 -23.63 14.79 -3.62
N GLU A 66 -23.04 14.07 -4.58
CA GLU A 66 -21.93 13.15 -4.29
C GLU A 66 -20.70 13.88 -3.75
N GLN A 67 -20.40 15.07 -4.27
CA GLN A 67 -19.32 15.89 -3.74
C GLN A 67 -19.60 16.30 -2.30
N GLN A 68 -20.84 16.66 -2.00
CA GLN A 68 -21.29 16.95 -0.65
C GLN A 68 -21.25 15.72 0.26
N ASP A 69 -21.68 14.54 -0.22
CA ASP A 69 -21.68 13.28 0.51
C ASP A 69 -20.26 12.84 0.82
N LEU A 70 -19.33 12.95 -0.14
CA LEU A 70 -17.91 12.69 0.07
C LEU A 70 -17.29 13.65 1.08
N LYS A 71 -17.62 14.95 1.00
CA LYS A 71 -17.17 15.95 1.98
C LYS A 71 -17.74 15.67 3.36
N GLN A 72 -19.02 15.34 3.47
CA GLN A 72 -19.69 15.00 4.73
C GLN A 72 -19.12 13.70 5.33
N ALA A 73 -18.87 12.69 4.50
CA ALA A 73 -18.20 11.46 4.91
C ALA A 73 -16.80 11.78 5.44
N SER A 74 -16.03 12.64 4.75
CA SER A 74 -14.72 13.08 5.24
C SER A 74 -14.81 13.88 6.55
N GLU A 75 -15.79 14.77 6.70
CA GLU A 75 -15.98 15.54 7.93
C GLU A 75 -16.41 14.65 9.09
N ALA A 76 -17.30 13.68 8.85
CA ALA A 76 -17.69 12.68 9.83
C ALA A 76 -16.48 11.83 10.24
N LEU A 77 -15.70 11.33 9.26
CA LEU A 77 -14.46 10.60 9.49
C LEU A 77 -13.44 11.40 10.29
N ASN A 78 -13.26 12.68 9.98
CA ASN A 78 -12.35 13.56 10.72
C ASN A 78 -12.81 13.76 12.17
N LYS A 79 -14.12 14.01 12.40
CA LYS A 79 -14.67 14.15 13.76
C LYS A 79 -14.54 12.89 14.61
N LEU A 80 -14.73 11.72 14.01
CA LEU A 80 -14.53 10.42 14.67
C LEU A 80 -13.05 10.16 14.99
N GLN A 81 -12.15 10.74 14.18
CA GLN A 81 -10.72 10.61 14.33
C GLN A 81 -10.16 11.42 15.51
N ASP A 82 -10.77 12.56 15.84
CA ASP A 82 -10.35 13.42 16.96
C ASP A 82 -10.65 12.80 18.34
N THR A 83 -11.43 11.72 18.37
CA THR A 83 -11.83 11.00 19.59
C THR A 83 -11.03 9.72 19.88
N GLU A 84 -10.08 9.31 19.04
CA GLU A 84 -9.29 8.08 19.25
C GLU A 84 -7.82 8.34 19.64
N GLU A 85 -7.47 7.89 20.85
CA GLU A 85 -6.11 7.94 21.41
C GLU A 85 -5.18 6.91 20.76
N GLN A 86 -3.97 7.33 20.35
CA GLN A 86 -3.02 6.52 19.58
C GLN A 86 -2.14 5.60 20.44
N THR A 87 -2.69 4.75 21.31
CA THR A 87 -1.93 3.63 21.90
C THR A 87 -2.89 2.52 22.37
N ALA A 88 -3.14 1.51 21.54
CA ALA A 88 -3.99 0.39 21.91
C ALA A 88 -3.18 -0.77 22.51
N SER A 89 -3.49 -1.15 23.75
CA SER A 89 -3.05 -2.41 24.36
C SER A 89 -3.79 -3.61 23.75
N ILE A 90 -3.20 -4.81 23.83
CA ILE A 90 -3.88 -6.05 23.46
C ILE A 90 -4.95 -6.32 24.51
N GLY A 91 -6.22 -6.14 24.16
CA GLY A 91 -7.35 -6.35 25.06
C GLY A 91 -7.91 -7.77 24.95
N ALA A 92 -8.33 -8.33 26.08
CA ALA A 92 -9.43 -9.28 26.09
C ALA A 92 -10.74 -8.47 26.07
N ALA A 93 -11.79 -8.96 25.41
CA ALA A 93 -13.10 -8.29 25.37
C ALA A 93 -13.52 -7.80 26.78
N PRO A 94 -14.09 -6.58 26.93
CA PRO A 94 -14.45 -6.05 28.24
C PRO A 94 -15.35 -7.02 29.01
N ASN A 95 -14.99 -7.30 30.27
CA ASN A 95 -15.87 -7.96 31.26
C ASN A 95 -16.93 -6.96 31.76
N THR A 96 -17.78 -6.43 30.89
CA THR A 96 -19.00 -5.75 31.34
C THR A 96 -20.11 -6.78 31.43
N LYS A 97 -20.79 -6.85 32.59
CA LYS A 97 -21.95 -7.72 32.84
C LYS A 97 -22.94 -7.63 31.66
N ALA A 98 -22.90 -8.62 30.78
CA ALA A 98 -23.92 -8.83 29.77
C ALA A 98 -25.25 -9.16 30.48
N PRO A 99 -26.41 -8.74 29.94
CA PRO A 99 -27.67 -9.34 30.33
C PRO A 99 -27.58 -10.83 30.03
N THR A 100 -27.94 -11.65 31.00
CA THR A 100 -28.02 -13.10 30.87
C THR A 100 -29.05 -13.44 29.79
N ASN A 101 -28.60 -13.72 28.57
CA ASN A 101 -29.14 -14.78 27.71
C ASN A 101 -28.25 -14.99 26.47
N SER A 102 -27.94 -16.27 26.23
CA SER A 102 -27.09 -16.83 25.18
C SER A 102 -25.57 -16.66 25.39
N ALA A 103 -24.90 -17.80 25.55
CA ALA A 103 -23.46 -17.91 25.62
C ALA A 103 -22.81 -17.42 24.31
N ALA A 104 -22.43 -16.14 24.26
CA ALA A 104 -21.46 -15.66 23.30
C ALA A 104 -20.15 -16.40 23.60
N THR A 105 -19.82 -17.40 22.76
CA THR A 105 -18.54 -18.11 22.81
C THR A 105 -17.42 -17.08 22.92
N LYS A 106 -16.67 -17.11 24.02
CA LYS A 106 -15.61 -16.12 24.30
C LYS A 106 -14.71 -16.00 23.06
N ALA A 107 -14.77 -14.87 22.38
CA ALA A 107 -13.97 -14.59 21.21
C ALA A 107 -12.49 -14.84 21.55
N SER A 108 -11.85 -15.77 20.87
CA SER A 108 -10.46 -16.17 21.09
C SER A 108 -9.66 -16.04 19.78
N TRP A 109 -8.33 -15.99 19.89
CA TRP A 109 -7.43 -15.89 18.74
C TRP A 109 -7.19 -17.24 18.04
N THR A 110 -8.13 -18.18 18.17
CA THR A 110 -8.11 -19.46 17.45
C THR A 110 -8.87 -19.34 16.12
N LEU A 111 -8.72 -20.32 15.23
CA LEU A 111 -9.46 -20.37 13.97
C LEU A 111 -10.99 -20.28 14.21
N ASP A 112 -11.50 -21.09 15.13
CA ASP A 112 -12.93 -21.08 15.48
C ASP A 112 -13.34 -19.78 16.19
N GLY A 113 -12.49 -19.28 17.09
CA GLY A 113 -12.76 -18.04 17.82
C GLY A 113 -12.88 -16.83 16.89
N LEU A 114 -11.99 -16.72 15.89
CA LEU A 114 -12.01 -15.66 14.90
C LEU A 114 -13.21 -15.77 13.96
N ASN A 115 -13.51 -16.97 13.46
CA ASN A 115 -14.62 -17.18 12.53
C ASN A 115 -16.00 -17.07 13.20
N ASN A 116 -16.09 -17.23 14.53
CA ASN A 116 -17.35 -17.14 15.27
C ASN A 116 -17.47 -15.88 16.13
N ALA A 117 -16.44 -15.02 16.21
CA ALA A 117 -16.49 -13.76 16.96
C ALA A 117 -17.70 -12.93 16.53
N GLN A 118 -18.54 -12.50 17.46
CA GLN A 118 -19.74 -11.70 17.18
C GLN A 118 -19.57 -10.25 17.61
N TRP A 119 -20.37 -9.37 17.02
CA TRP A 119 -20.53 -8.01 17.53
C TRP A 119 -21.18 -8.01 18.92
N TYR A 120 -20.80 -7.03 19.73
CA TYR A 120 -21.41 -6.72 21.02
C TYR A 120 -21.29 -5.21 21.29
N GLU A 121 -22.14 -4.67 22.17
CA GLU A 121 -22.10 -3.25 22.51
C GLU A 121 -20.78 -2.87 23.19
N ASN A 122 -20.29 -1.65 22.94
CA ASN A 122 -19.11 -1.08 23.61
C ASN A 122 -17.84 -1.94 23.51
N ILE A 123 -17.52 -2.46 22.31
CA ILE A 123 -16.29 -3.23 22.03
C ILE A 123 -15.03 -2.53 22.58
N GLY A 124 -15.00 -1.20 22.49
CA GLY A 124 -13.88 -0.38 22.93
C GLY A 124 -12.76 -0.31 21.91
N ALA A 125 -11.75 0.50 22.23
CA ALA A 125 -10.53 0.62 21.44
C ALA A 125 -9.57 -0.53 21.78
N GLY A 126 -8.90 -1.10 20.78
CA GLY A 126 -8.01 -2.24 21.01
C GLY A 126 -7.80 -3.12 19.80
N GLN A 127 -7.04 -4.20 20.01
CA GLN A 127 -6.90 -5.32 19.08
C GLN A 127 -7.78 -6.48 19.56
N PHE A 128 -8.84 -6.83 18.81
CA PHE A 128 -9.81 -7.85 19.21
C PHE A 128 -10.22 -8.78 18.04
N PRO A 129 -10.61 -10.05 18.31
CA PRO A 129 -11.06 -10.97 17.26
C PRO A 129 -12.26 -10.45 16.45
N VAL A 130 -13.16 -9.68 17.07
CA VAL A 130 -14.31 -9.06 16.39
C VAL A 130 -13.87 -8.07 15.30
N TYR A 131 -12.86 -7.23 15.58
CA TYR A 131 -12.29 -6.33 14.57
C TYR A 131 -11.50 -7.12 13.52
N ALA A 132 -10.74 -8.14 13.90
CA ALA A 132 -10.04 -9.00 12.94
C ALA A 132 -11.02 -9.65 11.94
N ARG A 133 -12.14 -10.19 12.44
CA ARG A 133 -13.21 -10.74 11.60
C ARG A 133 -13.84 -9.65 10.73
N ALA A 134 -14.18 -8.50 11.30
CA ALA A 134 -14.73 -7.37 10.56
C ALA A 134 -13.80 -6.91 9.43
N HIS A 135 -12.48 -6.82 9.67
CA HIS A 135 -11.50 -6.40 8.66
C HIS A 135 -11.51 -7.33 7.45
N VAL A 136 -11.57 -8.65 7.66
CA VAL A 136 -11.66 -9.60 6.54
C VAL A 136 -12.98 -9.43 5.78
N MET A 137 -14.11 -9.30 6.48
CA MET A 137 -15.41 -9.10 5.83
C MET A 137 -15.45 -7.80 5.03
N LEU A 138 -14.90 -6.70 5.59
CA LEU A 138 -14.77 -5.40 4.93
C LEU A 138 -13.87 -5.49 3.69
N ASN A 139 -12.69 -6.11 3.83
CA ASN A 139 -11.80 -6.40 2.71
C ASN A 139 -12.52 -7.19 1.62
N ASN A 140 -13.31 -8.21 1.96
CA ASN A 140 -14.05 -9.04 1.01
C ASN A 140 -15.25 -8.31 0.39
N ALA A 141 -15.80 -7.32 1.08
CA ALA A 141 -16.83 -6.43 0.58
C ALA A 141 -16.30 -5.23 -0.21
N HIS A 142 -15.00 -5.20 -0.52
CA HIS A 142 -14.30 -4.14 -1.26
C HIS A 142 -14.20 -2.79 -0.54
N ALA A 143 -14.47 -2.76 0.76
CA ALA A 143 -14.15 -1.64 1.64
C ALA A 143 -12.86 -1.97 2.40
N SER A 144 -11.69 -1.78 1.77
CA SER A 144 -10.42 -2.26 2.33
C SER A 144 -10.08 -1.55 3.65
N PRO A 145 -9.67 -2.28 4.70
CA PRO A 145 -9.04 -1.70 5.88
C PRO A 145 -7.53 -1.45 5.68
N GLY A 146 -6.98 -1.74 4.50
CA GLY A 146 -5.55 -1.84 4.30
C GLY A 146 -5.02 -3.10 4.96
N ALA A 147 -3.96 -2.99 5.76
CA ALA A 147 -3.38 -4.13 6.46
C ALA A 147 -4.34 -4.66 7.54
N ILE A 148 -4.72 -5.93 7.43
CA ILE A 148 -5.54 -6.62 8.43
C ILE A 148 -4.69 -6.82 9.68
N ASP A 149 -4.98 -6.06 10.74
CA ASP A 149 -4.32 -6.12 12.04
C ASP A 149 -5.28 -6.37 13.20
N GLY A 150 -6.60 -6.41 12.96
CA GLY A 150 -7.62 -6.61 13.98
C GLY A 150 -7.70 -5.50 15.04
N THR A 151 -7.18 -4.31 14.75
CA THR A 151 -7.25 -3.15 15.63
C THR A 151 -8.45 -2.25 15.30
N SER A 152 -8.93 -1.48 16.27
CA SER A 152 -9.93 -0.42 16.09
C SER A 152 -9.34 0.89 15.52
N GLY A 153 -8.29 0.82 14.69
CA GLY A 153 -7.55 2.02 14.27
C GLY A 153 -8.27 2.86 13.21
N LYS A 154 -7.65 3.99 12.84
CA LYS A 154 -8.19 4.94 11.84
C LYS A 154 -8.61 4.30 10.51
N ASN A 155 -7.86 3.32 10.01
CA ASN A 155 -8.23 2.65 8.76
C ASN A 155 -9.46 1.73 8.92
N THR A 156 -9.65 1.16 10.10
CA THR A 156 -10.83 0.39 10.48
C THR A 156 -12.08 1.25 10.41
N LEU A 157 -12.05 2.43 11.04
CA LEU A 157 -13.16 3.38 10.98
C LEU A 157 -13.50 3.80 9.55
N LYS A 158 -12.49 4.07 8.73
CA LYS A 158 -12.68 4.47 7.32
C LYS A 158 -13.28 3.35 6.48
N ALA A 159 -12.81 2.12 6.67
CA ALA A 159 -13.37 0.95 5.99
C ALA A 159 -14.83 0.72 6.38
N ILE A 160 -15.14 0.81 7.68
CA ILE A 160 -16.51 0.69 8.20
C ILE A 160 -17.41 1.77 7.58
N ALA A 161 -16.98 3.03 7.60
CA ALA A 161 -17.76 4.14 7.04
C ALA A 161 -18.01 3.97 5.54
N SER A 162 -16.99 3.54 4.79
CA SER A 162 -17.12 3.30 3.35
C SER A 162 -18.08 2.15 3.08
N PHE A 163 -17.98 1.05 3.83
CA PHE A 163 -18.93 -0.05 3.73
C PHE A 163 -20.37 0.39 4.08
N GLN A 164 -20.54 1.18 5.13
CA GLN A 164 -21.84 1.76 5.49
C GLN A 164 -22.42 2.55 4.32
N GLN A 165 -21.64 3.48 3.75
CA GLN A 165 -22.06 4.26 2.59
C GLN A 165 -22.42 3.39 1.38
N MET A 166 -21.60 2.39 1.05
CA MET A 166 -21.86 1.43 -0.04
C MET A 166 -23.16 0.63 0.16
N ASN A 167 -23.65 0.53 1.39
CA ASN A 167 -24.84 -0.25 1.74
C ASN A 167 -26.02 0.64 2.18
N GLY A 168 -25.97 1.95 1.95
CA GLY A 168 -27.05 2.88 2.29
C GLY A 168 -27.23 3.13 3.80
N ILE A 169 -26.22 2.79 4.60
CA ILE A 169 -26.15 3.09 6.03
C ILE A 169 -25.41 4.42 6.21
N LYS A 170 -25.81 5.21 7.21
CA LYS A 170 -25.09 6.43 7.57
C LYS A 170 -23.60 6.11 7.86
N PRO A 171 -22.64 6.77 7.19
CA PRO A 171 -21.21 6.47 7.33
C PRO A 171 -20.64 7.03 8.62
N THR A 172 -20.90 6.33 9.73
CA THR A 172 -20.48 6.70 11.08
C THR A 172 -19.12 6.13 11.46
N GLY A 173 -18.54 5.21 10.68
CA GLY A 173 -17.26 4.55 11.01
C GLY A 173 -17.28 3.66 12.25
N VAL A 174 -18.33 3.73 13.06
CA VAL A 174 -18.58 2.86 14.23
C VAL A 174 -19.11 1.53 13.72
N LEU A 175 -18.53 0.43 14.21
CA LEU A 175 -19.06 -0.90 13.96
C LEU A 175 -20.35 -1.07 14.76
N THR A 176 -21.50 -0.83 14.12
CA THR A 176 -22.83 -1.04 14.71
C THR A 176 -23.33 -2.46 14.44
N GLN A 177 -24.35 -2.91 15.17
CA GLN A 177 -25.02 -4.18 14.89
C GLN A 177 -25.56 -4.25 13.45
N GLU A 178 -26.21 -3.18 12.98
CA GLU A 178 -26.69 -3.09 11.59
C GLU A 178 -25.56 -3.28 10.56
N THR A 179 -24.41 -2.67 10.82
CA THR A 179 -23.24 -2.82 9.95
C THR A 179 -22.70 -4.25 9.98
N TRP A 180 -22.63 -4.84 11.17
CA TRP A 180 -22.20 -6.22 11.38
C TRP A 180 -23.09 -7.21 10.63
N ASP A 181 -24.41 -7.08 10.76
CA ASP A 181 -25.37 -7.98 10.12
C ASP A 181 -25.25 -7.93 8.59
N LYS A 182 -25.03 -6.73 8.01
CA LYS A 182 -24.74 -6.58 6.58
C LYS A 182 -23.40 -7.23 6.18
N LEU A 183 -22.36 -7.10 7.00
CA LEU A 183 -21.06 -7.75 6.74
C LEU A 183 -21.20 -9.27 6.74
N VAL A 184 -21.87 -9.84 7.75
CA VAL A 184 -22.11 -11.28 7.85
C VAL A 184 -22.96 -11.76 6.67
N ALA A 185 -24.04 -11.05 6.32
CA ALA A 185 -24.87 -11.40 5.18
C ALA A 185 -24.09 -11.37 3.86
N ARG A 186 -23.18 -10.39 3.68
CA ARG A 186 -22.35 -10.27 2.49
C ARG A 186 -21.25 -11.34 2.41
N GLN A 187 -20.65 -11.68 3.55
CA GLN A 187 -19.65 -12.73 3.66
C GLN A 187 -20.24 -14.12 3.42
N GLY A 188 -21.50 -14.33 3.81
CA GLY A 188 -22.20 -15.61 3.68
C GLY A 188 -21.51 -16.71 4.50
N SER A 189 -21.41 -17.91 3.92
CA SER A 189 -20.78 -19.07 4.57
C SER A 189 -19.25 -19.12 4.44
N LYS A 190 -18.64 -18.20 3.70
CA LYS A 190 -17.18 -18.20 3.50
C LYS A 190 -16.50 -17.88 4.85
N PRO A 191 -15.57 -18.70 5.36
CA PRO A 191 -14.84 -18.37 6.58
C PRO A 191 -13.95 -17.15 6.35
N THR A 192 -13.79 -16.32 7.37
CA THR A 192 -12.90 -15.14 7.34
C THR A 192 -11.43 -15.48 7.61
N PHE A 193 -11.17 -16.54 8.35
CA PHE A 193 -9.83 -17.04 8.61
C PHE A 193 -9.77 -18.52 8.23
N VAL A 194 -8.62 -18.96 7.74
CA VAL A 194 -8.37 -20.33 7.29
C VAL A 194 -6.99 -20.78 7.73
N GLU A 195 -6.78 -22.09 7.73
CA GLU A 195 -5.46 -22.68 7.84
C GLU A 195 -4.80 -22.74 6.45
N TYR A 196 -3.59 -22.23 6.35
CA TYR A 196 -2.76 -22.27 5.15
C TYR A 196 -1.48 -23.06 5.41
N THR A 197 -1.19 -24.03 4.55
CA THR A 197 0.05 -24.81 4.62
C THR A 197 1.11 -24.16 3.75
N ILE A 198 2.25 -23.81 4.34
CA ILE A 198 3.41 -23.28 3.61
C ILE A 198 3.86 -24.31 2.58
N THR A 199 4.02 -23.85 1.34
CA THR A 199 4.42 -24.67 0.19
C THR A 199 5.89 -24.45 -0.17
N GLU A 200 6.46 -25.37 -0.97
CA GLU A 200 7.80 -25.17 -1.57
C GLU A 200 7.86 -23.89 -2.40
N LYS A 201 6.78 -23.54 -3.11
CA LYS A 201 6.70 -22.31 -3.91
C LYS A 201 6.82 -21.06 -3.07
N ASP A 202 6.30 -21.06 -1.84
CA ASP A 202 6.41 -19.92 -0.94
C ASP A 202 7.87 -19.69 -0.49
N LEU A 203 8.69 -20.75 -0.41
CA LEU A 203 10.11 -20.68 -0.03
C LEU A 203 11.04 -20.48 -1.22
N ALA A 204 10.61 -20.81 -2.44
CA ALA A 204 11.44 -20.72 -3.64
C ALA A 204 11.92 -19.29 -3.96
N GLY A 205 11.18 -18.27 -3.52
CA GLY A 205 11.52 -16.87 -3.73
C GLY A 205 11.18 -16.34 -5.12
N PRO A 206 11.89 -15.30 -5.61
CA PRO A 206 13.14 -14.77 -5.07
C PRO A 206 12.98 -13.98 -3.76
N PHE A 207 14.01 -14.06 -2.89
CA PHE A 207 14.12 -13.25 -1.67
C PHE A 207 15.44 -12.48 -1.65
N ALA A 208 15.41 -11.25 -1.13
CA ALA A 208 16.60 -10.45 -0.87
C ALA A 208 17.08 -10.68 0.57
N LYS A 209 18.39 -10.86 0.79
CA LYS A 209 18.93 -11.00 2.17
C LYS A 209 18.63 -9.77 3.04
N SER A 210 18.74 -8.60 2.43
CA SER A 210 18.39 -7.30 3.01
C SER A 210 18.26 -6.29 1.87
N ILE A 211 17.59 -5.16 2.14
CA ILE A 211 17.52 -4.02 1.22
C ILE A 211 18.18 -2.82 1.91
N PRO A 212 19.27 -2.27 1.34
CA PRO A 212 19.92 -1.09 1.90
C PRO A 212 19.04 0.14 1.76
N SER A 213 19.17 1.13 2.65
CA SER A 213 18.42 2.39 2.54
C SER A 213 18.90 3.29 1.40
N ASP A 214 20.16 3.17 0.99
CA ASP A 214 20.77 3.98 -0.08
C ASP A 214 20.34 3.51 -1.48
N TYR A 215 19.86 4.46 -2.30
CA TYR A 215 19.32 4.16 -3.63
C TYR A 215 20.39 3.74 -4.64
N ALA A 216 21.63 4.21 -4.54
CA ALA A 216 22.70 3.74 -5.41
C ALA A 216 23.11 2.31 -5.11
N LEU A 217 22.95 1.85 -3.86
CA LEU A 217 23.09 0.43 -3.51
C LEU A 217 21.90 -0.39 -4.01
N GLN A 218 20.66 0.12 -3.84
CA GLN A 218 19.46 -0.54 -4.37
C GLN A 218 19.50 -0.72 -5.89
N ALA A 219 19.98 0.28 -6.64
CA ALA A 219 20.12 0.24 -8.09
C ALA A 219 21.04 -0.89 -8.62
N LYS A 220 21.92 -1.43 -7.76
CA LYS A 220 22.83 -2.54 -8.10
C LYS A 220 22.25 -3.91 -7.76
N MET A 221 21.08 -3.97 -7.13
CA MET A 221 20.44 -5.23 -6.76
C MET A 221 19.81 -5.92 -7.97
N LYS A 222 19.54 -7.23 -7.87
CA LYS A 222 18.79 -7.97 -8.90
C LYS A 222 17.29 -7.69 -8.89
N GLY A 223 16.79 -7.13 -7.80
CA GLY A 223 15.38 -6.87 -7.54
C GLY A 223 15.16 -6.51 -6.08
N LEU A 224 14.19 -5.64 -5.83
CA LEU A 224 13.78 -5.22 -4.49
C LEU A 224 12.72 -6.20 -3.97
N TYR A 225 13.12 -7.46 -3.84
CA TYR A 225 12.26 -8.59 -3.45
C TYR A 225 11.88 -8.54 -1.96
N TYR A 226 10.93 -9.39 -1.56
CA TYR A 226 10.68 -9.65 -0.14
C TYR A 226 11.97 -10.10 0.56
N THR A 227 12.15 -9.76 1.83
CA THR A 227 13.33 -10.16 2.59
C THR A 227 13.08 -11.37 3.49
N ARG A 228 11.82 -11.82 3.60
CA ARG A 228 11.41 -12.96 4.43
C ARG A 228 10.08 -13.56 3.97
N VAL A 229 9.89 -14.85 4.24
CA VAL A 229 8.65 -15.57 3.87
C VAL A 229 7.44 -14.98 4.59
N SER A 230 7.57 -14.58 5.86
CA SER A 230 6.47 -13.98 6.63
C SER A 230 5.94 -12.68 6.03
N GLU A 231 6.82 -11.84 5.47
CA GLU A 231 6.46 -10.60 4.77
C GLU A 231 5.72 -10.89 3.46
N MET A 232 6.23 -11.85 2.68
CA MET A 232 5.55 -12.30 1.45
C MET A 232 4.16 -12.86 1.76
N LEU A 233 4.05 -13.71 2.78
CA LEU A 233 2.77 -14.30 3.19
C LEU A 233 1.83 -13.25 3.77
N SER A 234 2.32 -12.27 4.54
CA SER A 234 1.47 -11.18 5.04
C SER A 234 0.89 -10.36 3.89
N GLU A 235 1.69 -10.06 2.86
CA GLU A 235 1.22 -9.41 1.64
C GLU A 235 0.18 -10.26 0.89
N LYS A 236 0.46 -11.56 0.71
CA LYS A 236 -0.44 -12.52 0.04
C LYS A 236 -1.82 -12.63 0.70
N PHE A 237 -1.88 -12.51 2.02
CA PHE A 237 -3.13 -12.61 2.79
C PHE A 237 -3.64 -11.24 3.28
N HIS A 238 -3.08 -10.13 2.81
CA HIS A 238 -3.44 -8.75 3.16
C HIS A 238 -3.35 -8.44 4.68
N MET A 239 -2.41 -9.09 5.37
CA MET A 239 -2.22 -8.94 6.81
C MET A 239 -1.10 -7.95 7.13
N ASP A 240 -1.20 -7.31 8.29
CA ASP A 240 0.00 -6.77 8.94
C ASP A 240 0.91 -7.94 9.35
N GLU A 241 2.21 -7.83 9.06
CA GLU A 241 3.12 -8.94 9.30
C GLU A 241 3.30 -9.26 10.80
N ASN A 242 3.30 -8.23 11.65
CA ASN A 242 3.39 -8.46 13.09
C ASN A 242 2.12 -9.13 13.61
N PHE A 243 0.96 -8.77 13.05
CA PHE A 243 -0.28 -9.48 13.35
C PHE A 243 -0.24 -10.95 12.90
N LEU A 244 0.23 -11.23 11.68
CA LEU A 244 0.42 -12.61 11.20
C LEU A 244 1.32 -13.42 12.14
N LYS A 245 2.45 -12.84 12.59
CA LYS A 245 3.36 -13.48 13.56
C LYS A 245 2.72 -13.68 14.93
N LYS A 246 2.00 -12.68 15.45
CA LYS A 246 1.28 -12.79 16.73
C LYS A 246 0.21 -13.87 16.70
N LEU A 247 -0.46 -14.04 15.57
CA LEU A 247 -1.48 -15.07 15.39
C LEU A 247 -0.89 -16.48 15.26
N ASN A 248 0.40 -16.57 14.92
CA ASN A 248 1.14 -17.80 14.72
C ASN A 248 2.46 -17.80 15.52
N PRO A 249 2.41 -17.68 16.87
CA PRO A 249 3.58 -17.35 17.68
C PRO A 249 4.66 -18.45 17.68
N ASN A 250 4.28 -19.70 17.41
CA ASN A 250 5.17 -20.86 17.39
C ASN A 250 5.56 -21.30 15.97
N ALA A 251 5.09 -20.59 14.94
CA ALA A 251 5.24 -21.06 13.58
C ALA A 251 6.65 -20.83 13.02
N ASN A 252 7.17 -21.84 12.33
CA ASN A 252 8.38 -21.69 11.53
C ASN A 252 8.03 -21.32 10.09
N PHE A 253 8.06 -20.02 9.77
CA PHE A 253 7.75 -19.48 8.44
C PHE A 253 8.70 -19.97 7.31
N ASN A 254 9.81 -20.63 7.64
CA ASN A 254 10.76 -21.17 6.65
C ASN A 254 10.67 -22.70 6.53
N LYS A 255 9.53 -23.30 6.88
CA LYS A 255 9.33 -24.76 6.83
C LYS A 255 8.12 -25.11 5.95
N VAL A 256 8.35 -25.89 4.91
CA VAL A 256 7.28 -26.49 4.10
C VAL A 256 6.42 -27.40 4.97
N GLY A 257 5.10 -27.34 4.80
CA GLY A 257 4.16 -28.11 5.60
C GLY A 257 3.75 -27.44 6.91
N GLU A 258 4.40 -26.34 7.30
CA GLU A 258 3.98 -25.54 8.45
C GLU A 258 2.59 -24.95 8.19
N LYS A 259 1.69 -25.11 9.16
CA LYS A 259 0.31 -24.62 9.09
C LYS A 259 0.21 -23.26 9.77
N LEU A 260 -0.38 -22.30 9.06
CA LEU A 260 -0.57 -20.94 9.52
C LEU A 260 -2.05 -20.58 9.54
N LEU A 261 -2.49 -19.91 10.58
CA LEU A 261 -3.76 -19.20 10.61
C LEU A 261 -3.62 -17.87 9.87
N VAL A 262 -4.36 -17.72 8.78
CA VAL A 262 -4.31 -16.54 7.89
C VAL A 262 -5.71 -16.04 7.52
N SER A 263 -5.82 -14.81 7.06
CA SER A 263 -7.08 -14.26 6.53
C SER A 263 -7.45 -14.86 5.18
N ASN A 264 -8.74 -15.12 4.99
CA ASN A 264 -9.34 -15.58 3.75
C ASN A 264 -9.90 -14.41 2.94
N VAL A 265 -9.01 -13.78 2.20
CA VAL A 265 -9.26 -12.50 1.52
C VAL A 265 -9.92 -12.66 0.16
N ARG A 266 -10.32 -11.53 -0.43
CA ARG A 266 -10.75 -11.42 -1.82
C ARG A 266 -9.57 -11.63 -2.75
N ASN A 267 -9.86 -12.00 -4.00
CA ASN A 267 -8.87 -12.10 -5.06
C ASN A 267 -9.10 -11.08 -6.19
N ASP A 268 -10.17 -10.27 -6.09
CA ASP A 268 -10.57 -9.39 -7.18
C ASP A 268 -11.44 -8.21 -6.74
N LEU A 269 -11.57 -7.20 -7.61
CA LEU A 269 -12.48 -6.05 -7.48
C LEU A 269 -13.64 -6.11 -8.48
N PRO A 270 -14.74 -5.37 -8.23
CA PRO A 270 -15.79 -5.19 -9.21
C PRO A 270 -15.29 -4.50 -10.48
N GLU A 271 -15.87 -4.90 -11.62
CA GLU A 271 -15.65 -4.25 -12.92
C GLU A 271 -16.35 -2.89 -13.02
N GLY A 272 -16.05 -2.16 -14.09
CA GLY A 272 -16.81 -0.96 -14.46
C GLY A 272 -16.42 0.29 -13.68
N ILE A 273 -15.17 0.38 -13.22
CA ILE A 273 -14.59 1.60 -12.64
C ILE A 273 -14.68 2.72 -13.68
N HIS A 274 -15.52 3.72 -13.41
CA HIS A 274 -15.75 4.88 -14.26
C HIS A 274 -15.00 6.12 -13.74
N LEU A 275 -14.92 6.24 -12.42
CA LEU A 275 -14.30 7.34 -11.72
C LEU A 275 -13.55 6.84 -10.49
N ILE A 276 -12.37 7.42 -10.26
CA ILE A 276 -11.58 7.28 -9.06
C ILE A 276 -11.52 8.64 -8.36
N VAL A 277 -11.86 8.68 -7.08
CA VAL A 277 -11.75 9.88 -6.25
C VAL A 277 -10.64 9.70 -5.23
N ALA A 278 -9.59 10.51 -5.34
CA ALA A 278 -8.51 10.61 -4.38
C ALA A 278 -8.82 11.73 -3.37
N HIS A 279 -9.34 11.35 -2.21
CA HIS A 279 -9.77 12.30 -1.19
C HIS A 279 -8.65 12.51 -0.15
N LYS A 280 -8.01 13.68 -0.19
CA LYS A 280 -6.83 14.00 0.63
C LYS A 280 -7.16 14.04 2.12
N GLY A 281 -8.21 14.77 2.52
CA GLY A 281 -8.68 14.89 3.90
C GLY A 281 -9.06 13.54 4.50
N ALA A 282 -9.89 12.76 3.81
CA ALA A 282 -10.27 11.42 4.26
C ALA A 282 -9.10 10.41 4.22
N LYS A 283 -8.04 10.69 3.45
CA LYS A 283 -6.93 9.77 3.15
C LYS A 283 -7.46 8.43 2.59
N GLN A 284 -8.34 8.55 1.61
CA GLN A 284 -9.03 7.42 0.99
C GLN A 284 -9.03 7.58 -0.54
N LEU A 285 -9.04 6.44 -1.21
CA LEU A 285 -9.30 6.32 -2.64
C LEU A 285 -10.66 5.62 -2.82
N TYR A 286 -11.61 6.28 -3.46
CA TYR A 286 -12.95 5.74 -3.70
C TYR A 286 -13.13 5.44 -5.18
N LEU A 287 -13.76 4.30 -5.48
CA LEU A 287 -14.00 3.84 -6.84
C LEU A 287 -15.50 3.87 -7.11
N PHE A 288 -15.90 4.52 -8.20
CA PHE A 288 -17.30 4.67 -8.61
C PHE A 288 -17.54 4.04 -9.97
N ASN A 289 -18.69 3.41 -10.14
CA ASN A 289 -19.16 2.92 -11.43
C ASN A 289 -19.87 4.04 -12.25
N SER A 290 -20.30 3.72 -13.47
CA SER A 290 -21.02 4.68 -14.34
C SER A 290 -22.42 5.07 -13.85
N LYS A 291 -22.92 4.42 -12.80
CA LYS A 291 -24.17 4.77 -12.11
C LYS A 291 -23.93 5.57 -10.84
N ASN A 292 -22.71 6.09 -10.65
CA ASN A 292 -22.35 6.90 -9.49
C ASN A 292 -22.47 6.15 -8.15
N GLN A 293 -22.33 4.82 -8.19
CA GLN A 293 -22.31 3.99 -6.99
C GLN A 293 -20.87 3.71 -6.60
N MET A 294 -20.54 3.94 -5.32
CA MET A 294 -19.26 3.50 -4.76
C MET A 294 -19.21 1.96 -4.80
N ILE A 295 -18.22 1.43 -5.49
CA ILE A 295 -18.02 -0.01 -5.67
C ILE A 295 -16.82 -0.56 -4.90
N ALA A 296 -15.90 0.32 -4.48
CA ALA A 296 -14.77 -0.04 -3.62
C ALA A 296 -14.15 1.20 -2.97
N SER A 297 -13.43 0.98 -1.87
CA SER A 297 -12.64 2.00 -1.18
C SER A 297 -11.32 1.43 -0.66
N PHE A 298 -10.26 2.25 -0.69
CA PHE A 298 -8.94 1.89 -0.14
C PHE A 298 -8.40 3.02 0.75
N PRO A 299 -7.78 2.70 1.91
CA PRO A 299 -6.97 3.69 2.59
C PRO A 299 -5.78 4.05 1.73
N ALA A 300 -5.44 5.33 1.74
CA ALA A 300 -4.43 5.87 0.87
C ALA A 300 -3.57 6.89 1.61
N THR A 301 -2.27 6.92 1.29
CA THR A 301 -1.41 8.05 1.66
C THR A 301 -1.37 8.99 0.45
N ILE A 302 -1.95 10.19 0.60
CA ILE A 302 -2.13 11.15 -0.49
C ILE A 302 -1.47 12.48 -0.11
N GLY A 303 -0.30 12.73 -0.68
CA GLY A 303 0.46 13.97 -0.51
C GLY A 303 0.91 14.23 0.92
N SER A 304 1.64 15.33 1.09
CA SER A 304 1.91 15.98 2.37
C SER A 304 1.72 17.49 2.21
N ALA A 305 1.78 18.26 3.30
CA ALA A 305 1.84 19.72 3.18
C ALA A 305 3.10 20.19 2.43
N ASP A 306 4.23 19.51 2.66
CA ASP A 306 5.54 19.84 2.07
C ASP A 306 5.66 19.42 0.59
N THR A 307 4.91 18.40 0.19
CA THR A 307 4.85 17.86 -1.17
C THR A 307 3.39 17.53 -1.51
N PRO A 308 2.57 18.55 -1.82
CA PRO A 308 1.14 18.37 -2.02
C PRO A 308 0.86 17.52 -3.24
N SER A 309 -0.09 16.59 -3.09
CA SER A 309 -0.71 15.94 -4.25
C SER A 309 -1.38 17.00 -5.14
N PRO A 310 -1.46 16.75 -6.46
CA PRO A 310 -2.03 17.71 -7.38
C PRO A 310 -3.52 17.95 -7.06
N THR A 311 -4.06 19.04 -7.58
CA THR A 311 -5.48 19.40 -7.50
C THR A 311 -6.15 19.19 -8.85
N GLY A 312 -7.46 18.93 -8.85
CA GLY A 312 -8.25 18.83 -10.08
C GLY A 312 -8.38 17.40 -10.61
N THR A 313 -8.60 17.31 -11.92
CA THR A 313 -9.02 16.08 -12.59
C THR A 313 -7.97 15.61 -13.60
N TYR A 314 -7.65 14.34 -13.55
CA TYR A 314 -6.69 13.67 -14.42
C TYR A 314 -7.29 12.40 -15.00
N LYS A 315 -6.55 11.74 -15.89
CA LYS A 315 -6.91 10.44 -16.46
C LYS A 315 -5.83 9.42 -16.19
N VAL A 316 -6.22 8.16 -16.03
CA VAL A 316 -5.28 7.04 -16.04
C VAL A 316 -4.68 6.93 -17.44
N THR A 317 -3.35 6.90 -17.53
CA THR A 317 -2.64 6.75 -18.81
C THR A 317 -2.34 5.29 -19.13
N GLY A 318 -1.96 4.51 -18.11
CA GLY A 318 -1.67 3.09 -18.23
C GLY A 318 -1.29 2.46 -16.90
N VAL A 319 -1.02 1.16 -16.94
CA VAL A 319 -0.63 0.35 -15.77
C VAL A 319 0.68 -0.38 -16.10
N ALA A 320 1.66 -0.25 -15.23
CA ALA A 320 2.95 -0.93 -15.30
C ALA A 320 3.10 -1.89 -14.10
N PRO A 321 2.95 -3.21 -14.30
CA PRO A 321 3.27 -4.18 -13.26
C PRO A 321 4.78 -4.35 -13.11
N ASN A 322 5.25 -4.52 -11.87
CA ASN A 322 6.67 -4.61 -11.50
C ASN A 322 7.54 -3.55 -12.20
N PRO A 323 7.25 -2.25 -12.02
CA PRO A 323 7.95 -1.19 -12.74
C PRO A 323 9.39 -1.05 -12.25
N TRP A 324 10.29 -0.67 -13.15
CA TRP A 324 11.54 -0.02 -12.76
C TRP A 324 11.23 1.35 -12.17
N TYR A 325 11.95 1.75 -11.14
CA TYR A 325 11.77 3.07 -10.52
C TYR A 325 12.88 4.03 -10.96
N SER A 326 12.50 5.04 -11.74
CA SER A 326 13.38 6.16 -12.12
C SER A 326 13.44 7.17 -10.97
N TYR A 327 14.60 7.26 -10.32
CA TYR A 327 14.90 8.28 -9.32
C TYR A 327 15.60 9.46 -9.99
N SER A 328 15.12 10.68 -9.72
CA SER A 328 15.81 11.92 -10.09
C SER A 328 16.10 12.78 -8.85
N PRO A 329 17.37 13.18 -8.62
CA PRO A 329 17.73 14.09 -7.51
C PRO A 329 17.13 15.49 -7.65
N SER A 330 16.60 15.85 -8.83
CA SER A 330 15.86 17.11 -9.03
C SER A 330 14.52 17.13 -8.29
N ASN A 331 13.95 15.97 -7.99
CA ASN A 331 12.66 15.86 -7.28
C ASN A 331 12.87 15.89 -5.77
N PHE A 332 13.84 15.10 -5.29
CA PHE A 332 14.30 15.09 -3.90
C PHE A 332 15.67 14.41 -3.83
N VAL A 333 16.48 14.76 -2.83
CA VAL A 333 17.79 14.13 -2.63
C VAL A 333 17.69 13.00 -1.62
N GLN A 334 17.95 11.77 -2.07
CA GLN A 334 18.05 10.57 -1.23
C GLN A 334 19.52 10.32 -0.86
N GLY A 335 19.85 10.41 0.43
CA GLY A 335 21.22 10.20 0.90
C GLY A 335 22.21 11.17 0.24
N LYS A 336 23.25 10.64 -0.42
CA LYS A 336 24.24 11.41 -1.18
C LYS A 336 24.07 11.24 -2.70
N ASN A 337 22.90 10.79 -3.15
CA ASN A 337 22.66 10.45 -4.55
C ASN A 337 22.28 11.70 -5.35
N LEU A 338 23.27 12.30 -6.02
CA LEU A 338 23.16 13.54 -6.81
C LEU A 338 23.02 13.30 -8.33
N LYS A 339 22.82 12.04 -8.75
CA LYS A 339 22.62 11.67 -10.16
C LYS A 339 21.36 10.81 -10.30
N PRO A 340 20.70 10.82 -11.47
CA PRO A 340 19.59 9.90 -11.74
C PRO A 340 20.00 8.44 -11.53
N LEU A 341 19.08 7.63 -11.01
CA LEU A 341 19.26 6.20 -10.77
C LEU A 341 18.05 5.43 -11.28
N SER A 342 18.26 4.19 -11.71
CA SER A 342 17.18 3.25 -12.03
C SER A 342 17.22 2.09 -11.04
N LEU A 343 16.16 1.95 -10.25
CA LEU A 343 16.05 0.92 -9.23
C LEU A 343 15.28 -0.28 -9.80
N PRO A 344 15.75 -1.52 -9.55
CA PRO A 344 15.13 -2.71 -10.10
C PRO A 344 13.75 -2.96 -9.49
N PRO A 345 12.85 -3.66 -10.21
CA PRO A 345 11.52 -3.96 -9.72
C PRO A 345 11.49 -4.79 -8.43
N GLY A 346 10.38 -4.70 -7.72
CA GLY A 346 10.03 -5.60 -6.64
C GLY A 346 9.01 -5.00 -5.68
N PRO A 347 8.34 -5.83 -4.87
CA PRO A 347 7.33 -5.38 -3.90
C PRO A 347 7.88 -4.41 -2.87
N ASN A 348 9.20 -4.44 -2.62
CA ASN A 348 9.88 -3.51 -1.73
C ASN A 348 10.46 -2.27 -2.41
N GLY A 349 10.13 -2.05 -3.69
CA GLY A 349 10.54 -0.85 -4.42
C GLY A 349 9.80 0.41 -3.94
N PRO A 350 10.31 1.63 -4.22
CA PRO A 350 9.70 2.88 -3.75
C PRO A 350 8.24 3.10 -4.18
N VAL A 351 7.83 2.47 -5.29
CA VAL A 351 6.47 2.49 -5.82
C VAL A 351 5.74 1.14 -5.70
N GLY A 352 6.31 0.20 -4.94
CA GLY A 352 5.83 -1.17 -4.84
C GLY A 352 5.96 -1.94 -6.16
N ASN A 353 5.11 -2.95 -6.31
CA ASN A 353 5.11 -3.85 -7.48
C ASN A 353 4.10 -3.44 -8.57
N ILE A 354 3.49 -2.26 -8.49
CA ILE A 354 2.58 -1.77 -9.53
C ILE A 354 2.53 -0.25 -9.56
N TRP A 355 2.47 0.30 -10.76
CA TRP A 355 2.31 1.72 -11.02
C TRP A 355 1.14 1.95 -11.97
N ILE A 356 0.23 2.85 -11.59
CA ILE A 356 -0.90 3.30 -12.41
C ILE A 356 -0.66 4.79 -12.70
N GLY A 357 -0.25 5.10 -13.93
CA GLY A 357 0.11 6.46 -14.32
C GLY A 357 -1.10 7.36 -14.47
N LEU A 358 -0.92 8.64 -14.13
CA LEU A 358 -1.90 9.69 -14.39
C LEU A 358 -1.42 10.62 -15.52
N SER A 359 -2.35 11.32 -16.16
CA SER A 359 -2.05 12.33 -17.19
C SER A 359 -1.28 13.54 -16.65
N LYS A 360 -1.15 13.67 -15.32
CA LYS A 360 -0.16 14.55 -14.70
C LYS A 360 1.20 13.85 -14.69
N LYS A 361 2.15 14.39 -15.45
CA LYS A 361 3.52 13.88 -15.54
C LYS A 361 4.12 13.61 -14.14
N SER A 362 4.69 12.41 -13.98
CA SER A 362 5.34 11.92 -12.74
C SER A 362 4.41 11.64 -11.55
N PHE A 363 3.08 11.66 -11.73
CA PHE A 363 2.13 11.29 -10.68
C PHE A 363 1.39 10.01 -11.04
N GLY A 364 1.09 9.21 -10.01
CA GLY A 364 0.47 7.91 -10.15
C GLY A 364 -0.20 7.42 -8.88
N ILE A 365 -0.95 6.34 -9.03
CA ILE A 365 -1.44 5.47 -7.95
C ILE A 365 -0.53 4.25 -7.92
N HIS A 366 0.00 3.89 -6.76
CA HIS A 366 1.02 2.84 -6.67
C HIS A 366 1.02 2.10 -5.34
N GLY A 367 1.74 0.98 -5.29
CA GLY A 367 1.92 0.17 -4.09
C GLY A 367 2.94 0.76 -3.08
N THR A 368 3.33 -0.01 -2.08
CA THR A 368 4.31 0.45 -1.07
C THR A 368 5.05 -0.73 -0.45
N PRO A 369 6.34 -0.58 -0.08
CA PRO A 369 7.04 -1.55 0.76
C PRO A 369 6.49 -1.61 2.19
N ASN A 370 5.72 -0.60 2.61
CA ASN A 370 5.30 -0.42 4.01
C ASN A 370 3.77 -0.34 4.15
N PRO A 371 3.04 -1.46 3.94
CA PRO A 371 1.57 -1.45 3.92
C PRO A 371 0.96 -0.99 5.25
N SER A 372 1.59 -1.28 6.38
CA SER A 372 1.12 -0.88 7.72
C SER A 372 1.15 0.64 7.96
N SER A 373 1.87 1.40 7.12
CA SER A 373 2.02 2.86 7.21
C SER A 373 1.00 3.64 6.36
N ILE A 374 0.17 2.95 5.56
CA ILE A 374 -0.82 3.60 4.70
C ILE A 374 -1.84 4.41 5.51
N SER A 375 -2.10 5.65 5.06
CA SER A 375 -2.91 6.68 5.73
C SER A 375 -2.37 7.17 7.09
N LYS A 376 -1.23 6.66 7.56
CA LYS A 376 -0.60 7.06 8.83
C LYS A 376 0.56 8.03 8.64
N THR A 377 1.13 8.06 7.44
CA THR A 377 2.24 8.95 7.05
C THR A 377 1.80 9.93 5.97
N ALA A 378 2.76 10.67 5.41
CA ALA A 378 2.55 11.57 4.28
C ALA A 378 3.39 11.10 3.07
N SER A 379 2.96 11.45 1.85
CA SER A 379 3.65 11.04 0.61
C SER A 379 4.35 12.22 -0.07
N HIS A 380 5.30 11.91 -0.97
CA HIS A 380 5.94 12.87 -1.86
C HIS A 380 5.04 13.24 -3.07
N GLY A 381 3.74 13.39 -2.84
CA GLY A 381 2.75 13.83 -3.85
C GLY A 381 1.94 12.73 -4.55
N CYS A 382 2.41 11.48 -4.64
CA CYS A 382 1.64 10.37 -5.26
C CYS A 382 0.58 9.75 -4.33
N ILE A 383 -0.34 8.96 -4.89
CA ILE A 383 -1.33 8.17 -4.14
C ILE A 383 -0.72 6.80 -3.84
N ARG A 384 -0.41 6.52 -2.57
CA ARG A 384 0.13 5.21 -2.16
C ARG A 384 -0.97 4.36 -1.55
N LEU A 385 -1.05 3.11 -1.98
CA LEU A 385 -1.89 2.05 -1.41
C LEU A 385 -0.99 0.90 -0.93
N THR A 386 -1.57 -0.08 -0.24
CA THR A 386 -0.90 -1.37 -0.06
C THR A 386 -0.65 -2.02 -1.42
N ASN A 387 0.37 -2.88 -1.54
CA ASN A 387 0.64 -3.52 -2.83
C ASN A 387 -0.59 -4.31 -3.31
N TRP A 388 -1.26 -5.08 -2.45
CA TRP A 388 -2.46 -5.82 -2.87
C TRP A 388 -3.62 -4.93 -3.35
N ASP A 389 -3.93 -3.82 -2.67
CA ASP A 389 -5.01 -2.91 -3.09
C ASP A 389 -4.63 -2.21 -4.42
N ALA A 390 -3.36 -1.84 -4.60
CA ALA A 390 -2.87 -1.28 -5.85
C ALA A 390 -2.93 -2.30 -7.01
N ASN A 391 -2.57 -3.56 -6.75
CA ASN A 391 -2.63 -4.63 -7.75
C ASN A 391 -4.07 -4.94 -8.15
N ASP A 392 -4.97 -5.01 -7.17
CA ASP A 392 -6.40 -5.17 -7.36
C ASP A 392 -6.95 -4.09 -8.30
N LEU A 393 -6.64 -2.81 -8.01
CA LEU A 393 -7.04 -1.68 -8.86
C LEU A 393 -6.40 -1.78 -10.25
N GLY A 394 -5.10 -2.04 -10.33
CA GLY A 394 -4.35 -2.08 -11.58
C GLY A 394 -4.81 -3.19 -12.54
N ARG A 395 -5.37 -4.30 -12.03
CA ARG A 395 -5.99 -5.34 -12.87
C ARG A 395 -7.32 -4.94 -13.50
N LYS A 396 -8.00 -3.91 -12.96
CA LYS A 396 -9.35 -3.50 -13.37
C LYS A 396 -9.42 -2.14 -14.05
N VAL A 397 -8.53 -1.23 -13.65
CA VAL A 397 -8.54 0.13 -14.18
C VAL A 397 -8.12 0.14 -15.64
N LYS A 398 -8.80 0.94 -16.45
CA LYS A 398 -8.51 1.11 -17.88
C LYS A 398 -7.91 2.49 -18.12
N SER A 399 -7.11 2.60 -19.18
CA SER A 399 -6.68 3.92 -19.67
C SER A 399 -7.90 4.79 -19.97
N GLY A 400 -7.79 6.09 -19.67
CA GLY A 400 -8.86 7.06 -19.82
C GLY A 400 -9.82 7.20 -18.62
N VAL A 401 -9.79 6.26 -17.65
CA VAL A 401 -10.57 6.37 -16.40
C VAL A 401 -10.22 7.69 -15.70
N THR A 402 -11.25 8.41 -15.29
CA THR A 402 -11.10 9.72 -14.64
C THR A 402 -10.62 9.55 -13.21
N VAL A 403 -9.65 10.37 -12.80
CA VAL A 403 -9.14 10.45 -11.42
C VAL A 403 -9.30 11.88 -10.93
N ARG A 404 -10.12 12.09 -9.91
CA ARG A 404 -10.39 13.40 -9.33
C ARG A 404 -9.77 13.52 -7.96
N PHE A 405 -8.98 14.57 -7.75
CA PHE A 405 -8.46 14.92 -6.43
C PHE A 405 -9.46 15.83 -5.71
N LEU A 406 -9.82 15.44 -4.50
CA LEU A 406 -10.62 16.26 -3.57
C LEU A 406 -9.77 16.60 -2.35
N GLU A 407 -9.97 17.81 -1.84
CA GLU A 407 -9.32 18.28 -0.61
C GLU A 407 -9.85 17.56 0.62
#